data_AF-A0A2D5YZI2-F1
#
_entry.id   AF-A0A2D5YZI2-F1
#
_cell.length_a   1.000
_cell.length_b   1.000
_cell.length_c   1.000
_cell.angle_alpha   90.00
_cell.angle_beta   90.00
_cell.angle_gamma   90.00
#
_symmetry.space_group_name_H-M   'P 1'
#
loop_
_entity.id
_entity.type
_entity.pdbx_description
1 polymer ?
#
loop_
_entity_poly.entity_id
_entity_poly.type
_entity_poly.pdbx_seq_one_letter_code
_entity_poly.pdbx_strand_id
1 'polypeptide(L)'
;MATLTNYKGLQVPDTTPGAGGDAIKDNFTALADRIGPVDYTATAPPGAGDDDTQGFEIGSRWIDVTGDEEYVCVDNTTASAVWRKTSAHVTGDLVDFTTAVSGHASVSANTSARHTQNTDTGTSATGFEVDTGQNDRTKLTAIGLERIGTAANLSLIVKPKGTGAFQIDDNGNTRGANAVDLQASRTNDANVASGASSVVMGNDNRSTGIADVAIGSANTVEGIVAGFAAGVGNQVDGFSGIALGSVNEANATISLVSGQEAVAEVFGQMARAAGKFSAVGDAQISTYVLRRRTTDATANVELTADKGAPGAENRLAVPSDRMLECNITVIAHEEGGADAACWRRLIILHNDGGTTSQIGSTDTIGIDANTPGWGFNLFVDDTNDVLQIRVTGQAAKTIRWLGRIETVELGF
;
A
#
# COMPACT_ATOMS: atom_id res chain seq x y z
N MET A 1 59.01 -36.64 -81.12
CA MET A 1 58.52 -35.92 -79.93
C MET A 1 57.21 -36.57 -79.55
N ALA A 2 57.03 -36.98 -78.30
CA ALA A 2 55.72 -37.42 -77.80
C ALA A 2 54.72 -36.27 -77.96
N THR A 3 53.50 -36.55 -78.42
CA THR A 3 52.45 -35.54 -78.47
C THR A 3 51.71 -35.53 -77.14
N LEU A 4 51.14 -34.39 -76.75
CA LEU A 4 50.35 -34.28 -75.52
C LEU A 4 48.88 -34.44 -75.85
N THR A 5 48.20 -35.32 -75.13
CA THR A 5 46.74 -35.48 -75.18
C THR A 5 46.12 -34.90 -73.92
N ASN A 6 44.97 -34.24 -74.04
CA ASN A 6 44.23 -33.76 -72.88
C ASN A 6 43.55 -34.95 -72.17
N TYR A 7 43.80 -35.12 -70.89
CA TYR A 7 43.18 -36.12 -70.03
C TYR A 7 42.63 -35.43 -68.78
N LYS A 8 41.29 -35.36 -68.67
CA LYS A 8 40.56 -34.70 -67.57
C LYS A 8 41.08 -33.28 -67.25
N GLY A 9 41.38 -32.49 -68.28
CA GLY A 9 41.87 -31.11 -68.14
C GLY A 9 43.38 -30.97 -67.95
N LEU A 10 44.14 -32.07 -67.90
CA LEU A 10 45.59 -32.09 -67.80
C LEU A 10 46.23 -32.61 -69.09
N GLN A 11 47.31 -31.98 -69.55
CA GLN A 11 48.06 -32.48 -70.72
C GLN A 11 48.98 -33.64 -70.31
N VAL A 12 48.74 -34.82 -70.89
CA VAL A 12 49.47 -36.07 -70.61
C VAL A 12 50.10 -36.61 -71.90
N PRO A 13 51.33 -37.16 -71.90
CA PRO A 13 51.96 -37.72 -73.10
C PRO A 13 51.17 -38.89 -73.74
N ASP A 14 51.09 -38.93 -75.07
CA ASP A 14 50.37 -39.93 -75.87
C ASP A 14 51.12 -41.27 -76.02
N THR A 15 52.44 -41.19 -76.09
CA THR A 15 53.39 -42.27 -76.31
C THR A 15 54.63 -41.98 -75.48
N THR A 16 55.03 -42.91 -74.64
CA THR A 16 56.16 -42.70 -73.74
C THR A 16 57.31 -43.66 -74.10
N PRO A 17 58.55 -43.18 -74.26
CA PRO A 17 59.69 -44.06 -74.48
C PRO A 17 60.16 -44.66 -73.15
N GLY A 18 59.79 -45.92 -72.90
CA GLY A 18 60.31 -46.73 -71.80
C GLY A 18 59.72 -46.43 -70.42
N ALA A 19 60.08 -47.27 -69.43
CA ALA A 19 59.42 -47.34 -68.12
C ALA A 19 59.35 -46.01 -67.33
N GLY A 20 60.32 -45.11 -67.52
CA GLY A 20 60.29 -43.78 -66.89
C GLY A 20 59.25 -42.84 -67.50
N GLY A 21 59.03 -42.94 -68.81
CA GLY A 21 57.95 -42.22 -69.49
C GLY A 21 56.58 -42.74 -69.06
N ASP A 22 56.43 -44.06 -68.92
CA ASP A 22 55.17 -44.69 -68.53
C ASP A 22 54.80 -44.27 -67.11
N ALA A 23 55.77 -44.27 -66.19
CA ALA A 23 55.56 -43.80 -64.82
C ALA A 23 55.14 -42.32 -64.75
N ILE A 24 55.69 -41.45 -65.61
CA ILE A 24 55.29 -40.02 -65.65
C ILE A 24 53.86 -39.88 -66.17
N LYS A 25 53.51 -40.60 -67.24
CA LYS A 25 52.14 -40.63 -67.77
C LYS A 25 51.16 -41.12 -66.71
N ASP A 26 51.45 -42.25 -66.07
CA ASP A 26 50.59 -42.83 -65.03
C ASP A 26 50.43 -41.91 -63.82
N ASN A 27 51.50 -41.23 -63.39
CA ASN A 27 51.42 -40.26 -62.29
C ASN A 27 50.53 -39.05 -62.64
N PHE A 28 50.63 -38.52 -63.86
CA PHE A 28 49.78 -37.40 -64.28
C PHE A 28 48.33 -37.81 -64.53
N THR A 29 48.10 -39.02 -65.06
CA THR A 29 46.76 -39.62 -65.16
C THR A 29 46.14 -39.82 -63.77
N ALA A 30 46.87 -40.41 -62.83
CA ALA A 30 46.40 -40.61 -61.44
C ALA A 30 46.17 -39.29 -60.70
N LEU A 31 46.98 -38.25 -60.99
CA LEU A 31 46.74 -36.92 -60.46
C LEU A 31 45.42 -36.35 -61.00
N ALA A 32 45.19 -36.45 -62.31
CA ALA A 32 43.98 -35.98 -62.97
C ALA A 32 42.72 -36.71 -62.47
N ASP A 33 42.82 -38.03 -62.21
CA ASP A 33 41.73 -38.81 -61.60
C ASP A 33 41.44 -38.43 -60.16
N ARG A 34 42.45 -37.98 -59.39
CA ARG A 34 42.25 -37.59 -57.99
C ARG A 34 41.66 -36.20 -57.84
N ILE A 35 41.92 -35.29 -58.78
CA ILE A 35 41.42 -33.91 -58.75
C ILE A 35 40.07 -33.74 -59.46
N GLY A 36 39.67 -34.73 -60.26
CA GLY A 36 38.50 -34.67 -61.14
C GLY A 36 38.71 -33.70 -62.31
N PRO A 37 37.93 -33.81 -63.41
CA PRO A 37 38.00 -32.81 -64.47
C PRO A 37 37.67 -31.43 -63.92
N VAL A 38 38.48 -30.47 -64.31
CA VAL A 38 38.25 -29.06 -64.02
C VAL A 38 38.12 -28.30 -65.33
N ASP A 39 37.01 -27.58 -65.50
CA ASP A 39 36.92 -26.58 -66.57
C ASP A 39 37.49 -25.25 -66.07
N TYR A 40 38.63 -24.86 -66.61
CA TYR A 40 39.33 -23.61 -66.28
C TYR A 40 38.99 -22.45 -67.24
N THR A 41 38.15 -22.71 -68.24
CA THR A 41 37.93 -21.80 -69.37
C THR A 41 36.47 -21.49 -69.65
N ALA A 42 35.55 -22.06 -68.87
CA ALA A 42 34.12 -21.83 -69.03
C ALA A 42 33.78 -20.35 -68.92
N THR A 43 32.96 -19.86 -69.84
CA THR A 43 32.54 -18.44 -69.88
C THR A 43 31.13 -18.22 -69.30
N ALA A 44 30.55 -19.25 -68.69
CA ALA A 44 29.23 -19.25 -68.07
C ALA A 44 29.16 -20.29 -66.94
N PRO A 45 28.15 -20.24 -66.05
CA PRO A 45 27.94 -21.26 -65.02
C PRO A 45 27.63 -22.64 -65.62
N PRO A 46 27.96 -23.73 -64.90
CA PRO A 46 27.60 -25.07 -65.35
C PRO A 46 26.09 -25.27 -65.35
N GLY A 47 25.58 -25.92 -66.38
CA GLY A 47 24.21 -26.39 -66.51
C GLY A 47 24.03 -27.85 -66.12
N ALA A 48 22.79 -28.31 -66.11
CA ALA A 48 22.44 -29.70 -65.78
C ALA A 48 23.01 -30.75 -66.77
N GLY A 49 23.43 -30.33 -67.96
CA GLY A 49 24.07 -31.19 -68.96
C GLY A 49 25.60 -31.25 -68.85
N ASP A 50 26.19 -30.51 -67.91
CA ASP A 50 27.61 -30.59 -67.59
C ASP A 50 27.82 -31.68 -66.54
N ASP A 51 27.77 -32.93 -67.03
CA ASP A 51 27.52 -34.14 -66.25
C ASP A 51 28.54 -35.27 -66.53
N ASP A 52 28.25 -36.48 -66.07
CA ASP A 52 29.06 -37.68 -66.25
C ASP A 52 29.34 -38.04 -67.73
N THR A 53 28.46 -37.69 -68.65
CA THR A 53 28.63 -37.95 -70.09
C THR A 53 29.75 -37.09 -70.70
N GLN A 54 30.04 -35.95 -70.09
CA GLN A 54 31.14 -35.07 -70.43
C GLN A 54 32.40 -35.36 -69.58
N GLY A 55 32.32 -36.36 -68.70
CA GLY A 55 33.42 -36.85 -67.87
C GLY A 55 33.49 -36.23 -66.48
N PHE A 56 32.56 -35.34 -66.10
CA PHE A 56 32.53 -34.74 -64.76
C PHE A 56 32.15 -35.75 -63.68
N GLU A 57 32.73 -35.56 -62.50
CA GLU A 57 32.48 -36.40 -61.33
C GLU A 57 32.20 -35.54 -60.10
N ILE A 58 31.60 -36.12 -59.05
CA ILE A 58 31.42 -35.42 -57.78
C ILE A 58 32.80 -34.94 -57.29
N GLY A 59 32.95 -33.64 -57.08
CA GLY A 59 34.22 -32.98 -56.75
C GLY A 59 34.90 -32.25 -57.91
N SER A 60 34.46 -32.47 -59.16
CA SER A 60 34.88 -31.66 -60.32
C SER A 60 34.68 -30.19 -60.07
N ARG A 61 35.59 -29.35 -60.59
CA ARG A 61 35.54 -27.89 -60.45
C ARG A 61 35.19 -27.22 -61.76
N TRP A 62 34.51 -26.09 -61.66
CA TRP A 62 34.13 -25.28 -62.81
C TRP A 62 34.42 -23.82 -62.50
N ILE A 63 35.25 -23.20 -63.32
CA ILE A 63 35.65 -21.80 -63.20
C ILE A 63 34.93 -21.02 -64.30
N ASP A 64 33.88 -20.30 -63.91
CA ASP A 64 33.23 -19.32 -64.81
C ASP A 64 34.07 -18.04 -64.82
N VAL A 65 34.92 -17.92 -65.85
CA VAL A 65 35.86 -16.79 -66.00
C VAL A 65 35.17 -15.47 -66.31
N THR A 66 33.92 -15.50 -66.80
CA THR A 66 33.14 -14.29 -67.08
C THR A 66 32.40 -13.82 -65.82
N GLY A 67 31.87 -14.77 -65.05
CA GLY A 67 31.15 -14.52 -63.80
C GLY A 67 32.05 -14.24 -62.60
N ASP A 68 33.33 -14.59 -62.67
CA ASP A 68 34.26 -14.64 -61.52
C ASP A 68 33.76 -15.60 -60.42
N GLU A 69 33.21 -16.74 -60.84
CA GLU A 69 32.57 -17.71 -59.94
C GLU A 69 33.16 -19.12 -60.08
N GLU A 70 33.40 -19.77 -58.93
CA GLU A 70 33.78 -21.17 -58.82
C GLU A 70 32.57 -22.02 -58.42
N TYR A 71 32.43 -23.18 -59.06
CA TYR A 71 31.45 -24.20 -58.71
C TYR A 71 32.15 -25.55 -58.50
N VAL A 72 31.58 -26.37 -57.61
CA VAL A 72 31.95 -27.77 -57.39
C VAL A 72 30.77 -28.68 -57.73
N CYS A 73 31.00 -29.72 -58.52
CA CYS A 73 30.00 -30.73 -58.82
C CYS A 73 29.69 -31.53 -57.55
N VAL A 74 28.43 -31.57 -57.13
CA VAL A 74 27.98 -32.36 -55.97
C VAL A 74 27.14 -33.57 -56.38
N ASP A 75 26.67 -33.60 -57.62
CA ASP A 75 25.98 -34.71 -58.27
C ASP A 75 26.25 -34.62 -59.78
N ASN A 76 26.75 -35.68 -60.41
CA ASN A 76 27.09 -35.71 -61.83
C ASN A 76 26.08 -36.52 -62.67
N THR A 77 24.89 -36.81 -62.14
CA THR A 77 23.86 -37.60 -62.83
C THR A 77 23.57 -37.07 -64.25
N THR A 78 23.58 -37.96 -65.25
CA THR A 78 23.33 -37.62 -66.66
C THR A 78 22.10 -36.72 -66.84
N ALA A 79 22.29 -35.61 -67.54
CA ALA A 79 21.33 -34.55 -67.83
C ALA A 79 20.66 -33.90 -66.60
N SER A 80 21.18 -34.13 -65.40
CA SER A 80 20.67 -33.61 -64.13
C SER A 80 21.78 -33.32 -63.13
N ALA A 81 22.97 -32.93 -63.60
CA ALA A 81 24.08 -32.59 -62.74
C ALA A 81 23.73 -31.40 -61.82
N VAL A 82 24.18 -31.47 -60.57
CA VAL A 82 24.02 -30.43 -59.57
C VAL A 82 25.39 -29.85 -59.23
N TRP A 83 25.53 -28.55 -59.45
CA TRP A 83 26.73 -27.80 -59.16
C TRP A 83 26.47 -26.80 -58.04
N ARG A 84 27.34 -26.79 -57.03
CA ARG A 84 27.30 -25.81 -55.94
C ARG A 84 28.35 -24.74 -56.16
N LYS A 85 27.92 -23.50 -56.17
CA LYS A 85 28.79 -22.33 -56.13
C LYS A 85 29.61 -22.31 -54.84
N THR A 86 30.93 -22.18 -54.93
CA THR A 86 31.87 -22.13 -53.78
C THR A 86 32.61 -20.81 -53.65
N SER A 87 32.47 -19.90 -54.62
CA SER A 87 32.97 -18.53 -54.48
C SER A 87 32.37 -17.83 -53.26
N ALA A 88 33.25 -17.27 -52.42
CA ALA A 88 32.86 -16.50 -51.25
C ALA A 88 32.33 -15.12 -51.67
N HIS A 89 31.02 -14.93 -51.64
CA HIS A 89 30.40 -13.61 -51.81
C HIS A 89 30.28 -12.92 -50.45
N VAL A 90 31.28 -12.13 -50.05
CA VAL A 90 31.31 -11.46 -48.74
C VAL A 90 30.28 -10.33 -48.61
N THR A 91 29.52 -10.01 -49.67
CA THR A 91 28.64 -8.83 -49.68
C THR A 91 27.13 -9.11 -49.60
N GLY A 92 26.69 -10.37 -49.50
CA GLY A 92 25.26 -10.72 -49.50
C GLY A 92 24.76 -11.53 -48.29
N ASP A 93 25.62 -12.32 -47.66
CA ASP A 93 25.19 -13.28 -46.61
C ASP A 93 25.01 -12.63 -45.22
N LEU A 94 25.44 -11.37 -45.07
CA LEU A 94 25.31 -10.62 -43.82
C LEU A 94 24.05 -9.72 -43.76
N VAL A 95 23.35 -9.51 -44.88
CA VAL A 95 22.05 -8.81 -44.89
C VAL A 95 20.90 -9.76 -44.56
N ASP A 96 21.09 -11.07 -44.71
CA ASP A 96 20.12 -12.11 -44.35
C ASP A 96 20.32 -12.67 -42.93
N PHE A 97 21.31 -12.19 -42.17
CA PHE A 97 21.46 -12.59 -40.77
C PHE A 97 20.19 -12.29 -39.96
N THR A 98 19.52 -11.18 -40.27
CA THR A 98 18.28 -10.78 -39.60
C THR A 98 17.15 -11.78 -39.84
N THR A 99 17.02 -12.30 -41.06
CA THR A 99 15.96 -13.24 -41.45
C THR A 99 16.32 -14.68 -41.07
N ALA A 100 17.58 -15.09 -41.25
CA ALA A 100 18.10 -16.39 -40.81
C ALA A 100 17.96 -16.62 -39.30
N VAL A 101 18.05 -15.56 -38.49
CA VAL A 101 18.00 -15.65 -37.03
C VAL A 101 16.61 -15.30 -36.47
N SER A 102 15.72 -14.72 -37.27
CA SER A 102 14.35 -14.36 -36.84
C SER A 102 13.50 -15.54 -36.35
N GLY A 103 13.84 -16.79 -36.72
CA GLY A 103 13.23 -18.01 -36.20
C GLY A 103 13.96 -18.69 -35.04
N HIS A 104 15.15 -18.20 -34.65
CA HIS A 104 15.94 -18.75 -33.56
C HIS A 104 15.66 -17.97 -32.28
N ALA A 105 14.84 -18.54 -31.39
CA ALA A 105 14.42 -17.96 -30.11
C ALA A 105 15.56 -17.57 -29.13
N SER A 106 16.82 -17.82 -29.48
CA SER A 106 17.98 -17.68 -28.61
C SER A 106 18.89 -16.47 -28.92
N VAL A 107 18.63 -15.65 -29.94
CA VAL A 107 19.37 -14.39 -30.17
C VAL A 107 18.54 -13.21 -29.68
N SER A 108 17.99 -13.35 -28.47
CA SER A 108 17.44 -12.24 -27.69
C SER A 108 18.20 -12.09 -26.38
N ALA A 109 19.51 -12.34 -26.40
CA ALA A 109 20.37 -12.18 -25.23
C ALA A 109 21.70 -11.59 -25.68
N ASN A 110 21.82 -10.25 -25.65
CA ASN A 110 22.95 -9.51 -25.08
C ASN A 110 22.89 -8.02 -25.47
N THR A 111 21.89 -7.30 -24.97
CA THR A 111 22.05 -5.89 -24.61
C THR A 111 21.59 -5.75 -23.17
N SER A 112 22.47 -6.04 -22.22
CA SER A 112 22.24 -5.88 -20.77
C SER A 112 22.10 -4.41 -20.33
N ALA A 113 21.51 -3.58 -21.18
CA ALA A 113 21.08 -2.21 -20.89
C ALA A 113 19.77 -1.86 -21.63
N ARG A 114 18.86 -2.83 -21.86
CA ARG A 114 17.44 -2.47 -22.02
C ARG A 114 16.90 -2.07 -20.64
N HIS A 115 17.20 -0.84 -20.27
CA HIS A 115 16.12 0.04 -19.84
C HIS A 115 15.08 -0.08 -20.95
N THR A 116 14.04 -0.90 -20.73
CA THR A 116 12.78 -0.72 -21.44
C THR A 116 12.24 0.62 -20.97
N GLN A 117 12.87 1.70 -21.45
CA GLN A 117 12.28 3.01 -21.43
C GLN A 117 11.06 2.82 -22.33
N ASN A 118 9.89 2.65 -21.72
CA ASN A 118 8.65 2.65 -22.45
C ASN A 118 8.48 4.08 -23.00
N THR A 119 9.14 4.38 -24.12
CA THR A 119 8.99 5.63 -24.86
C THR A 119 7.70 5.58 -25.68
N ASP A 120 6.61 5.18 -25.03
CA ASP A 120 5.29 5.26 -25.64
C ASP A 120 4.90 6.74 -25.65
N THR A 121 5.20 7.40 -26.77
CA THR A 121 4.65 8.72 -27.08
C THR A 121 3.20 8.62 -27.57
N GLY A 122 2.62 7.42 -27.59
CA GLY A 122 1.20 7.18 -27.82
C GLY A 122 0.41 7.44 -26.54
N THR A 123 -0.68 8.21 -26.65
CA THR A 123 -1.62 8.55 -25.57
C THR A 123 -2.39 7.35 -24.97
N SER A 124 -1.86 6.12 -25.05
CA SER A 124 -2.53 4.88 -24.65
C SER A 124 -1.65 3.86 -23.91
N ALA A 125 -0.43 4.19 -23.46
CA ALA A 125 0.25 3.35 -22.47
C ALA A 125 -0.44 3.54 -21.10
N THR A 126 -1.26 2.56 -20.70
CA THR A 126 -2.10 2.62 -19.50
C THR A 126 -1.39 2.17 -18.21
N GLY A 127 -0.08 1.93 -18.25
CA GLY A 127 0.72 1.61 -17.05
C GLY A 127 2.18 1.29 -17.35
N PHE A 128 3.03 1.51 -16.34
CA PHE A 128 4.34 0.87 -16.23
C PHE A 128 4.15 -0.40 -15.39
N GLU A 129 4.07 -1.56 -16.03
CA GLU A 129 4.00 -2.85 -15.34
C GLU A 129 5.43 -3.34 -15.08
N VAL A 130 5.86 -3.36 -13.82
CA VAL A 130 7.00 -4.20 -13.40
C VAL A 130 6.42 -5.55 -13.01
N ASP A 131 6.12 -6.36 -14.01
CA ASP A 131 5.82 -7.77 -13.80
C ASP A 131 7.14 -8.50 -13.54
N THR A 132 7.34 -8.99 -12.31
CA THR A 132 8.56 -9.75 -11.99
C THR A 132 8.51 -11.18 -12.50
N GLY A 133 7.37 -11.66 -13.04
CA GLY A 133 7.25 -12.90 -13.81
C GLY A 133 7.72 -14.20 -13.14
N GLN A 134 8.22 -14.13 -11.90
CA GLN A 134 8.82 -15.25 -11.19
C GLN A 134 8.38 -15.21 -9.74
N ASN A 135 7.96 -16.38 -9.25
CA ASN A 135 7.75 -16.70 -7.84
C ASN A 135 9.07 -16.68 -7.04
N ASP A 136 9.90 -15.64 -7.21
CA ASP A 136 11.08 -15.43 -6.40
C ASP A 136 10.99 -14.09 -5.69
N ARG A 137 11.14 -14.18 -4.37
CA ARG A 137 10.92 -13.17 -3.33
C ARG A 137 11.90 -11.99 -3.41
N THR A 138 12.47 -11.68 -4.56
CA THR A 138 13.25 -10.46 -4.79
C THR A 138 12.27 -9.32 -5.01
N LYS A 139 11.72 -8.81 -3.89
CA LYS A 139 10.94 -7.56 -3.87
C LYS A 139 11.71 -6.50 -4.66
N LEU A 140 11.02 -5.78 -5.56
CA LEU A 140 11.56 -4.60 -6.24
C LEU A 140 12.20 -3.67 -5.19
N THR A 141 13.52 -3.52 -5.24
CA THR A 141 14.28 -2.90 -4.14
C THR A 141 14.03 -1.40 -4.00
N ALA A 142 13.67 -0.74 -5.10
CA ALA A 142 13.21 0.66 -5.12
C ALA A 142 12.49 0.97 -6.45
N ILE A 143 11.46 1.82 -6.40
CA ILE A 143 10.93 2.52 -7.59
C ILE A 143 11.43 3.95 -7.52
N GLY A 144 12.28 4.36 -8.47
CA GLY A 144 12.60 5.76 -8.68
C GLY A 144 11.44 6.46 -9.39
N LEU A 145 10.71 7.31 -8.68
CA LEU A 145 9.69 8.18 -9.27
C LEU A 145 10.32 9.56 -9.53
N GLU A 146 10.91 9.72 -10.71
CA GLU A 146 11.50 10.99 -11.14
C GLU A 146 10.53 11.78 -12.02
N ARG A 147 10.69 13.11 -12.04
CA ARG A 147 9.88 14.09 -12.77
C ARG A 147 9.57 13.67 -14.22
N ILE A 148 8.28 13.53 -14.55
CA ILE A 148 7.80 13.48 -15.94
C ILE A 148 6.80 14.62 -16.14
N GLY A 149 7.30 15.80 -16.57
CA GLY A 149 6.45 16.93 -16.98
C GLY A 149 7.07 18.33 -16.86
N THR A 150 6.51 19.29 -17.63
CA THR A 150 6.90 20.72 -17.65
C THR A 150 6.09 21.59 -16.70
N ALA A 151 4.98 21.08 -16.15
CA ALA A 151 4.15 21.80 -15.19
C ALA A 151 4.91 22.01 -13.86
N ALA A 152 4.73 23.18 -13.27
CA ALA A 152 5.39 23.55 -12.01
C ALA A 152 4.92 22.72 -10.80
N ASN A 153 3.68 22.22 -10.81
CA ASN A 153 3.08 21.45 -9.72
C ASN A 153 2.45 20.16 -10.28
N LEU A 154 3.01 19.00 -9.92
CA LEU A 154 2.47 17.67 -10.25
C LEU A 154 2.27 16.86 -8.96
N SER A 155 1.27 15.97 -8.94
CA SER A 155 0.97 15.10 -7.80
C SER A 155 1.28 13.65 -8.11
N LEU A 156 1.79 12.89 -7.13
CA LEU A 156 1.80 11.43 -7.18
C LEU A 156 0.42 10.91 -6.78
N ILE A 157 -0.25 10.20 -7.71
CA ILE A 157 -1.57 9.61 -7.46
C ILE A 157 -1.42 8.09 -7.38
N VAL A 158 -1.63 7.54 -6.18
CA VAL A 158 -1.73 6.09 -5.95
C VAL A 158 -3.19 5.77 -5.66
N LYS A 159 -3.83 4.99 -6.54
CA LYS A 159 -5.25 4.65 -6.41
C LYS A 159 -5.48 3.16 -6.69
N PRO A 160 -6.20 2.44 -5.82
CA PRO A 160 -6.68 1.10 -6.16
C PRO A 160 -7.75 1.18 -7.25
N LYS A 161 -7.95 0.08 -7.99
CA LYS A 161 -9.00 -0.03 -9.02
C LYS A 161 -10.42 0.08 -8.44
N GLY A 162 -10.60 -0.35 -7.19
CA GLY A 162 -11.83 -0.25 -6.42
C GLY A 162 -11.56 0.38 -5.04
N THR A 163 -12.27 -0.07 -4.02
CA THR A 163 -12.14 0.46 -2.65
C THR A 163 -10.99 -0.16 -1.86
N GLY A 164 -9.87 -0.49 -2.52
CA GLY A 164 -8.71 -1.07 -1.84
C GLY A 164 -8.06 -0.11 -0.84
N ALA A 165 -7.22 -0.62 0.05
CA ALA A 165 -6.44 0.18 0.97
C ALA A 165 -5.08 0.59 0.37
N PHE A 166 -4.52 1.70 0.86
CA PHE A 166 -3.09 1.99 0.72
C PHE A 166 -2.35 1.37 1.90
N GLN A 167 -1.43 0.44 1.64
CA GLN A 167 -0.72 -0.33 2.68
C GLN A 167 0.77 -0.42 2.39
N ILE A 168 1.62 -0.33 3.42
CA ILE A 168 3.09 -0.44 3.27
C ILE A 168 3.58 -1.89 3.28
N ASP A 169 2.80 -2.82 3.85
CA ASP A 169 3.07 -4.26 3.86
C ASP A 169 1.80 -5.08 3.56
N ASP A 170 1.97 -6.38 3.30
CA ASP A 170 0.92 -7.35 2.97
C ASP A 170 0.58 -8.31 4.13
N ASN A 171 1.14 -8.10 5.32
CA ASN A 171 0.89 -8.91 6.51
C ASN A 171 -0.43 -8.52 7.21
N GLY A 172 -0.87 -9.33 8.18
CA GLY A 172 -2.03 -9.02 9.02
C GLY A 172 -3.38 -9.21 8.34
N ASN A 173 -4.44 -8.75 9.01
CA ASN A 173 -5.82 -8.85 8.54
C ASN A 173 -6.08 -7.90 7.36
N THR A 174 -7.13 -8.20 6.61
CA THR A 174 -7.61 -7.35 5.52
C THR A 174 -7.94 -5.95 6.02
N ARG A 175 -7.42 -4.94 5.32
CA ARG A 175 -7.72 -3.53 5.59
C ARG A 175 -9.12 -3.17 5.10
N GLY A 176 -9.72 -2.17 5.73
CA GLY A 176 -11.04 -1.67 5.35
C GLY A 176 -11.05 -0.98 3.98
N ALA A 177 -12.26 -0.77 3.47
CA ALA A 177 -12.46 -0.07 2.21
C ALA A 177 -11.85 1.34 2.26
N ASN A 178 -10.98 1.71 1.31
CA ASN A 178 -10.28 3.01 1.26
C ASN A 178 -9.40 3.32 2.49
N ALA A 179 -9.01 2.31 3.28
CA ALA A 179 -8.17 2.50 4.45
C ALA A 179 -6.73 2.89 4.10
N VAL A 180 -6.02 3.47 5.06
CA VAL A 180 -4.60 3.81 4.98
C VAL A 180 -3.87 3.12 6.13
N ASP A 181 -2.97 2.20 5.81
CA ASP A 181 -2.16 1.46 6.77
C ASP A 181 -0.67 1.67 6.49
N LEU A 182 -0.04 2.50 7.32
CA LEU A 182 1.37 2.86 7.19
C LEU A 182 2.23 2.16 8.25
N GLN A 183 1.80 1.00 8.74
CA GLN A 183 2.57 0.23 9.72
C GLN A 183 3.47 -0.79 9.03
N ALA A 184 4.78 -0.72 9.32
CA ALA A 184 5.76 -1.69 8.83
C ALA A 184 5.99 -2.86 9.81
N SER A 185 5.42 -2.80 11.01
CA SER A 185 5.58 -3.81 12.06
C SER A 185 4.32 -3.92 12.91
N ARG A 186 3.93 -5.16 13.22
CA ARG A 186 2.84 -5.52 14.12
C ARG A 186 3.12 -6.83 14.85
N THR A 187 2.55 -6.95 16.04
CA THR A 187 2.62 -8.12 16.94
C THR A 187 1.38 -9.01 16.83
N ASN A 188 0.27 -8.47 16.32
CA ASN A 188 -0.99 -9.18 16.09
C ASN A 188 -1.53 -8.81 14.71
N ASP A 189 -2.05 -9.79 13.97
CA ASP A 189 -2.64 -9.59 12.65
C ASP A 189 -3.85 -8.65 12.67
N ALA A 190 -4.53 -8.49 13.81
CA ALA A 190 -5.63 -7.55 13.99
C ALA A 190 -5.20 -6.08 14.10
N ASN A 191 -3.90 -5.79 14.29
CA ASN A 191 -3.37 -4.43 14.42
C ASN A 191 -3.20 -3.79 13.04
N VAL A 192 -4.33 -3.46 12.42
CA VAL A 192 -4.43 -2.85 11.09
C VAL A 192 -5.58 -1.83 11.04
N ALA A 193 -5.62 -1.03 9.98
CA ALA A 193 -6.77 -0.20 9.61
C ALA A 193 -7.89 -1.04 8.97
N SER A 194 -8.60 -1.84 9.77
CA SER A 194 -9.67 -2.74 9.27
C SER A 194 -11.01 -2.03 9.02
N GLY A 195 -11.22 -0.84 9.60
CA GLY A 195 -12.42 -0.05 9.39
C GLY A 195 -12.44 0.70 8.05
N ALA A 196 -13.62 0.99 7.50
CA ALA A 196 -13.73 1.73 6.24
C ALA A 196 -13.21 3.17 6.38
N SER A 197 -12.36 3.61 5.45
CA SER A 197 -11.67 4.90 5.47
C SER A 197 -10.85 5.16 6.74
N SER A 198 -10.49 4.11 7.48
CA SER A 198 -9.67 4.23 8.68
C SER A 198 -8.20 4.48 8.34
N VAL A 199 -7.48 5.08 9.27
CA VAL A 199 -6.05 5.42 9.12
C VAL A 199 -5.28 4.87 10.31
N VAL A 200 -4.23 4.08 10.03
CA VAL A 200 -3.25 3.71 11.04
C VAL A 200 -1.83 4.06 10.60
N MET A 201 -1.03 4.60 11.52
CA MET A 201 0.36 4.99 11.25
C MET A 201 1.26 4.72 12.46
N GLY A 202 2.46 4.20 12.23
CA GLY A 202 3.42 3.85 13.28
C GLY A 202 3.54 2.33 13.44
N ASN A 203 3.40 1.79 14.64
CA ASN A 203 3.48 0.34 14.90
C ASN A 203 2.35 -0.12 15.82
N ASP A 204 1.89 -1.36 15.63
CA ASP A 204 0.96 -2.02 16.55
C ASP A 204 -0.37 -1.30 16.82
N ASN A 205 -0.79 -0.34 16.00
CA ASN A 205 -2.08 0.31 16.21
C ASN A 205 -3.20 -0.50 15.55
N ARG A 206 -4.39 -0.42 16.14
CA ARG A 206 -5.60 -1.06 15.66
C ARG A 206 -6.69 -0.02 15.47
N SER A 207 -7.34 -0.04 14.31
CA SER A 207 -8.46 0.84 14.00
C SER A 207 -9.54 0.06 13.25
N THR A 208 -10.67 -0.17 13.90
CA THR A 208 -11.70 -1.09 13.38
C THR A 208 -12.98 -0.42 12.88
N GLY A 209 -13.24 0.82 13.30
CA GLY A 209 -14.43 1.59 12.95
C GLY A 209 -14.26 2.51 11.74
N ILE A 210 -15.35 3.15 11.34
CA ILE A 210 -15.39 3.97 10.12
C ILE A 210 -14.72 5.31 10.36
N ALA A 211 -13.80 5.70 9.48
CA ALA A 211 -13.06 6.97 9.55
C ALA A 211 -12.27 7.17 10.86
N ASP A 212 -11.96 6.08 11.54
CA ASP A 212 -11.13 6.08 12.74
C ASP A 212 -9.66 6.33 12.41
N VAL A 213 -8.92 6.88 13.37
CA VAL A 213 -7.50 7.22 13.20
C VAL A 213 -6.70 6.78 14.43
N ALA A 214 -5.65 5.97 14.22
CA ALA A 214 -4.73 5.56 15.27
C ALA A 214 -3.27 5.82 14.85
N ILE A 215 -2.58 6.71 15.55
CA ILE A 215 -1.23 7.18 15.19
C ILE A 215 -0.26 7.00 16.37
N GLY A 216 0.87 6.34 16.13
CA GLY A 216 1.91 6.12 17.13
C GLY A 216 2.15 4.64 17.39
N SER A 217 2.14 4.21 18.64
CA SER A 217 2.43 2.82 19.03
C SER A 217 1.30 2.22 19.86
N ALA A 218 0.84 1.01 19.51
CA ALA A 218 -0.08 0.23 20.34
C ALA A 218 -1.41 0.92 20.70
N ASN A 219 -1.87 1.89 19.90
CA ASN A 219 -3.18 2.51 20.12
C ASN A 219 -4.31 1.64 19.55
N THR A 220 -5.44 1.60 20.23
CA THR A 220 -6.63 0.84 19.84
C THR A 220 -7.82 1.80 19.71
N VAL A 221 -8.43 1.85 18.52
CA VAL A 221 -9.69 2.56 18.25
C VAL A 221 -10.70 1.53 17.73
N GLU A 222 -11.69 1.17 18.57
CA GLU A 222 -12.53 -0.01 18.33
C GLU A 222 -14.03 0.28 18.20
N GLY A 223 -14.67 -0.25 17.15
CA GLY A 223 -16.14 -0.34 17.07
C GLY A 223 -16.89 0.99 16.91
N ILE A 224 -16.22 2.04 16.42
CA ILE A 224 -16.71 3.43 16.47
C ILE A 224 -16.86 4.05 15.06
N VAL A 225 -17.40 5.27 14.99
CA VAL A 225 -17.19 6.18 13.87
C VAL A 225 -16.40 7.40 14.35
N ALA A 226 -15.34 7.73 13.62
CA ALA A 226 -14.51 8.92 13.80
C ALA A 226 -13.77 9.02 15.15
N GLY A 227 -13.33 7.89 15.71
CA GLY A 227 -12.45 7.87 16.88
C GLY A 227 -11.02 8.28 16.54
N PHE A 228 -10.32 8.94 17.47
CA PHE A 228 -8.93 9.37 17.26
C PHE A 228 -8.05 9.03 18.45
N ALA A 229 -7.00 8.23 18.20
CA ALA A 229 -5.96 7.95 19.19
C ALA A 229 -4.59 8.39 18.66
N ALA A 230 -3.85 9.14 19.46
CA ALA A 230 -2.45 9.46 19.16
C ALA A 230 -1.53 9.36 20.37
N GLY A 231 -0.37 8.71 20.15
CA GLY A 231 0.64 8.49 21.18
C GLY A 231 0.90 7.01 21.41
N VAL A 232 0.87 6.54 22.66
CA VAL A 232 1.24 5.16 23.01
C VAL A 232 0.18 4.48 23.86
N GLY A 233 -0.37 3.37 23.39
CA GLY A 233 -1.22 2.50 24.23
C GLY A 233 -2.58 3.09 24.58
N ASN A 234 -3.07 4.11 23.86
CA ASN A 234 -4.38 4.68 24.15
C ASN A 234 -5.51 3.79 23.60
N GLN A 235 -6.64 3.77 24.29
CA GLN A 235 -7.88 3.09 23.92
C GLN A 235 -9.00 4.11 23.70
N VAL A 236 -9.73 3.95 22.60
CA VAL A 236 -10.90 4.76 22.27
C VAL A 236 -12.04 3.81 21.91
N ASP A 237 -13.04 3.76 22.80
CA ASP A 237 -14.25 2.93 22.69
C ASP A 237 -15.53 3.79 22.52
N GLY A 238 -15.44 5.08 22.86
CA GLY A 238 -16.53 6.04 22.72
C GLY A 238 -16.71 6.60 21.30
N PHE A 239 -17.95 6.75 20.85
CA PHE A 239 -18.25 7.33 19.53
C PHE A 239 -17.65 8.73 19.36
N SER A 240 -16.82 8.96 18.34
CA SER A 240 -16.07 10.23 18.16
C SER A 240 -15.22 10.64 19.37
N GLY A 241 -14.76 9.67 20.17
CA GLY A 241 -13.84 9.87 21.28
C GLY A 241 -12.43 10.20 20.80
N ILE A 242 -11.69 10.93 21.64
CA ILE A 242 -10.32 11.35 21.36
C ILE A 242 -9.43 11.00 22.56
N ALA A 243 -8.34 10.27 22.32
CA ALA A 243 -7.33 9.97 23.34
C ALA A 243 -5.93 10.41 22.89
N LEU A 244 -5.26 11.24 23.68
CA LEU A 244 -3.95 11.83 23.36
C LEU A 244 -2.94 11.60 24.49
N GLY A 245 -1.79 11.00 24.17
CA GLY A 245 -0.72 10.79 25.14
C GLY A 245 -0.46 9.29 25.36
N SER A 246 -0.49 8.81 26.59
CA SER A 246 -0.15 7.41 26.88
C SER A 246 -1.15 6.69 27.78
N VAL A 247 -1.61 5.51 27.36
CA VAL A 247 -2.46 4.62 28.17
C VAL A 247 -3.74 5.31 28.67
N ASN A 248 -4.33 6.18 27.85
CA ASN A 248 -5.60 6.82 28.17
C ASN A 248 -6.79 6.03 27.61
N GLU A 249 -7.95 6.15 28.25
CA GLU A 249 -9.18 5.44 27.89
C GLU A 249 -10.33 6.42 27.63
N ALA A 250 -10.65 6.66 26.36
CA ALA A 250 -11.78 7.48 25.93
C ALA A 250 -13.01 6.60 25.64
N ASN A 251 -13.70 6.17 26.70
CA ASN A 251 -14.76 5.17 26.63
C ASN A 251 -16.15 5.76 26.34
N ALA A 252 -16.32 7.07 26.60
CA ALA A 252 -17.59 7.75 26.35
C ALA A 252 -17.69 8.45 25.00
N THR A 253 -18.93 8.55 24.51
CA THR A 253 -19.27 9.29 23.28
C THR A 253 -18.84 10.76 23.38
N ILE A 254 -18.11 11.23 22.37
CA ILE A 254 -17.59 12.61 22.22
C ILE A 254 -16.67 13.01 23.40
N SER A 255 -16.04 12.04 24.06
CA SER A 255 -15.08 12.30 25.12
C SER A 255 -13.73 12.78 24.57
N LEU A 256 -13.00 13.52 25.40
CA LEU A 256 -11.62 13.93 25.13
C LEU A 256 -10.76 13.60 26.35
N VAL A 257 -9.76 12.75 26.14
CA VAL A 257 -8.86 12.28 27.19
C VAL A 257 -7.42 12.62 26.81
N SER A 258 -6.65 13.14 27.78
CA SER A 258 -5.27 13.52 27.53
C SER A 258 -4.33 13.25 28.70
N GLY A 259 -3.04 13.13 28.40
CA GLY A 259 -1.99 12.95 29.40
C GLY A 259 -1.55 11.48 29.50
N GLN A 260 -1.41 10.97 30.72
CA GLN A 260 -1.05 9.59 30.96
C GLN A 260 -2.04 8.94 31.93
N GLU A 261 -2.62 7.82 31.55
CA GLU A 261 -3.50 7.00 32.39
C GLU A 261 -4.78 7.69 32.88
N ALA A 262 -5.41 8.53 32.03
CA ALA A 262 -6.72 9.13 32.29
C ALA A 262 -7.87 8.32 31.67
N VAL A 263 -9.07 8.44 32.23
CA VAL A 263 -10.30 7.74 31.78
C VAL A 263 -11.47 8.71 31.66
N ALA A 264 -12.25 8.60 30.58
CA ALA A 264 -13.55 9.26 30.43
C ALA A 264 -14.68 8.27 30.12
N GLU A 265 -15.71 8.26 30.96
CA GLU A 265 -16.85 7.31 30.92
C GLU A 265 -18.21 7.99 30.79
N VAL A 266 -18.26 9.33 30.86
CA VAL A 266 -19.49 10.11 30.70
C VAL A 266 -19.50 10.84 29.36
N PHE A 267 -20.66 10.89 28.71
CA PHE A 267 -20.88 11.60 27.45
C PHE A 267 -20.27 13.01 27.47
N GLY A 268 -19.38 13.31 26.50
CA GLY A 268 -18.75 14.62 26.38
C GLY A 268 -17.77 15.00 27.50
N GLN A 269 -17.36 14.06 28.36
CA GLN A 269 -16.38 14.31 29.42
C GLN A 269 -15.02 14.65 28.82
N MET A 270 -14.40 15.69 29.39
CA MET A 270 -12.99 15.99 29.17
C MET A 270 -12.20 15.54 30.40
N ALA A 271 -11.26 14.60 30.26
CA ALA A 271 -10.47 14.06 31.36
C ALA A 271 -8.96 14.22 31.14
N ARG A 272 -8.21 14.41 32.22
CA ARG A 272 -6.75 14.51 32.18
C ARG A 272 -6.09 13.94 33.43
N ALA A 273 -5.01 13.21 33.22
CA ALA A 273 -4.16 12.63 34.29
C ALA A 273 -2.67 12.76 33.94
N ALA A 274 -1.82 12.54 34.93
CA ALA A 274 -0.36 12.58 34.81
C ALA A 274 0.29 11.26 35.27
N GLY A 275 -0.44 10.16 35.14
CA GLY A 275 -0.16 8.86 35.74
C GLY A 275 -1.27 8.45 36.70
N LYS A 276 -1.13 7.25 37.26
CA LYS A 276 -2.03 6.66 38.27
C LYS A 276 -1.30 6.30 39.58
N PHE A 277 -2.06 6.02 40.62
CA PHE A 277 -1.56 5.33 41.82
C PHE A 277 -1.58 3.80 41.65
N SER A 278 -2.68 3.25 41.14
CA SER A 278 -2.97 1.81 41.03
C SER A 278 -3.77 1.48 39.76
N ALA A 279 -4.87 2.17 39.51
CA ALA A 279 -5.79 1.93 38.39
C ALA A 279 -5.91 3.16 37.49
N VAL A 280 -6.08 2.96 36.18
CA VAL A 280 -6.24 4.07 35.23
C VAL A 280 -7.40 4.97 35.68
N GLY A 281 -7.21 6.29 35.63
CA GLY A 281 -8.20 7.27 36.08
C GLY A 281 -8.32 7.46 37.60
N ASP A 282 -7.43 6.90 38.42
CA ASP A 282 -7.44 7.10 39.87
C ASP A 282 -6.78 8.39 40.38
N ALA A 283 -6.13 9.12 39.50
CA ALA A 283 -5.48 10.39 39.80
C ALA A 283 -5.73 11.35 38.63
N GLN A 284 -6.95 11.86 38.52
CA GLN A 284 -7.36 12.66 37.37
C GLN A 284 -8.19 13.89 37.73
N ILE A 285 -8.32 14.79 36.75
CA ILE A 285 -9.30 15.87 36.77
C ILE A 285 -10.23 15.73 35.56
N SER A 286 -11.49 16.11 35.72
CA SER A 286 -12.45 16.10 34.61
C SER A 286 -13.28 17.39 34.52
N THR A 287 -13.85 17.64 33.35
CA THR A 287 -14.87 18.66 33.12
C THR A 287 -16.06 18.06 32.41
N TYR A 288 -17.26 18.38 32.92
CA TYR A 288 -18.55 17.92 32.39
C TYR A 288 -19.44 19.11 32.03
N VAL A 289 -20.25 18.92 30.99
CA VAL A 289 -21.30 19.85 30.60
C VAL A 289 -22.65 19.15 30.68
N LEU A 290 -23.44 19.49 31.69
CA LEU A 290 -24.77 18.91 31.89
C LEU A 290 -25.84 19.93 31.51
N ARG A 291 -26.98 19.48 30.98
CA ARG A 291 -28.01 20.39 30.48
C ARG A 291 -29.41 19.83 30.59
N ARG A 292 -30.39 20.73 30.67
CA ARG A 292 -31.82 20.37 30.66
C ARG A 292 -32.68 21.49 30.11
N ARG A 293 -33.90 21.12 29.71
CA ARG A 293 -35.00 22.05 29.43
C ARG A 293 -36.19 21.66 30.29
N THR A 294 -36.79 22.63 30.97
CA THR A 294 -38.06 22.46 31.69
C THR A 294 -39.12 23.35 31.05
N THR A 295 -40.37 22.92 31.06
CA THR A 295 -41.51 23.65 30.44
C THR A 295 -42.66 23.93 31.41
N ASP A 296 -42.51 23.48 32.65
CA ASP A 296 -43.50 23.56 33.70
C ASP A 296 -42.82 23.54 35.09
N ALA A 297 -43.62 23.47 36.14
CA ALA A 297 -43.16 23.41 37.53
C ALA A 297 -42.76 21.99 38.00
N THR A 298 -42.38 21.08 37.10
CA THR A 298 -41.91 19.75 37.49
C THR A 298 -40.67 19.87 38.36
N ALA A 299 -40.73 19.25 39.54
CA ALA A 299 -39.63 19.21 40.49
C ALA A 299 -38.64 18.10 40.17
N ASN A 300 -37.41 18.24 40.68
CA ASN A 300 -36.37 17.21 40.65
C ASN A 300 -35.94 16.76 39.24
N VAL A 301 -36.02 17.64 38.26
CA VAL A 301 -35.56 17.34 36.90
C VAL A 301 -34.03 17.36 36.89
N GLU A 302 -33.42 16.23 36.57
CA GLU A 302 -31.96 16.09 36.56
C GLU A 302 -31.34 16.65 35.28
N LEU A 303 -30.24 17.38 35.42
CA LEU A 303 -29.36 17.76 34.33
C LEU A 303 -28.48 16.56 33.96
N THR A 304 -28.46 16.21 32.68
CA THR A 304 -27.64 15.10 32.14
C THR A 304 -26.72 15.60 31.03
N ALA A 305 -25.66 14.86 30.74
CA ALA A 305 -24.62 15.27 29.79
C ALA A 305 -25.12 15.35 28.33
N ASP A 306 -26.16 14.60 28.01
CA ASP A 306 -26.78 14.50 26.69
C ASP A 306 -28.15 15.20 26.59
N LYS A 307 -28.74 15.66 27.72
CA LYS A 307 -30.14 16.13 27.89
C LYS A 307 -31.20 15.00 27.90
N GLY A 308 -30.79 13.75 27.74
CA GLY A 308 -31.64 12.56 27.72
C GLY A 308 -32.14 12.17 29.11
N ALA A 309 -32.94 11.09 29.22
CA ALA A 309 -33.32 10.56 30.53
C ALA A 309 -32.07 10.13 31.33
N PRO A 310 -32.06 10.25 32.67
CA PRO A 310 -30.89 9.86 33.46
C PRO A 310 -30.54 8.39 33.27
N GLY A 311 -29.28 8.10 32.95
CA GLY A 311 -28.71 6.77 32.70
C GLY A 311 -27.24 6.73 33.12
N ALA A 312 -26.60 5.56 33.03
CA ALA A 312 -25.21 5.40 33.50
C ALA A 312 -24.21 6.29 32.72
N GLU A 313 -24.38 6.41 31.40
CA GLU A 313 -23.42 7.09 30.50
C GLU A 313 -23.59 8.62 30.44
N ASN A 314 -24.62 9.18 31.07
CA ASN A 314 -24.94 10.62 30.97
C ASN A 314 -25.10 11.31 32.34
N ARG A 315 -24.69 10.63 33.41
CA ARG A 315 -24.68 11.14 34.79
C ARG A 315 -23.24 11.26 35.30
N LEU A 316 -23.05 12.12 36.30
CA LEU A 316 -21.77 12.24 36.99
C LEU A 316 -21.62 11.09 37.99
N ALA A 317 -20.92 10.03 37.56
CA ALA A 317 -20.60 8.89 38.40
C ALA A 317 -19.57 9.25 39.48
N VAL A 318 -19.68 8.59 40.62
CA VAL A 318 -18.69 8.54 41.69
C VAL A 318 -18.19 7.09 41.73
N PRO A 319 -17.14 6.74 40.97
CA PRO A 319 -16.71 5.34 40.85
C PRO A 319 -16.32 4.75 42.22
N SER A 320 -16.41 3.43 42.37
CA SER A 320 -16.01 2.75 43.61
C SER A 320 -14.56 3.08 43.99
N ASP A 321 -14.32 3.20 45.28
CA ASP A 321 -13.00 3.48 45.87
C ASP A 321 -12.40 4.77 45.32
N ARG A 322 -13.24 5.80 45.19
CA ARG A 322 -12.88 7.15 44.75
C ARG A 322 -13.45 8.21 45.66
N MET A 323 -12.68 9.29 45.78
CA MET A 323 -13.09 10.57 46.34
C MET A 323 -13.11 11.61 45.23
N LEU A 324 -14.17 12.43 45.19
CA LEU A 324 -14.35 13.48 44.21
C LEU A 324 -14.65 14.81 44.92
N GLU A 325 -13.88 15.85 44.60
CA GLU A 325 -14.34 17.23 44.79
C GLU A 325 -15.00 17.70 43.50
N CYS A 326 -16.21 18.24 43.60
CA CYS A 326 -16.96 18.79 42.46
C CYS A 326 -17.16 20.31 42.64
N ASN A 327 -16.58 21.11 41.74
CA ASN A 327 -16.83 22.55 41.62
C ASN A 327 -17.90 22.78 40.54
N ILE A 328 -19.06 23.25 40.95
CA ILE A 328 -20.29 23.26 40.14
C ILE A 328 -20.72 24.69 39.89
N THR A 329 -20.94 25.04 38.63
CA THR A 329 -21.64 26.26 38.21
C THR A 329 -22.85 25.89 37.37
N VAL A 330 -24.04 26.36 37.75
CA VAL A 330 -25.26 26.18 36.95
C VAL A 330 -25.85 27.53 36.61
N ILE A 331 -26.18 27.74 35.35
CA ILE A 331 -26.93 28.89 34.87
C ILE A 331 -28.28 28.45 34.31
N ALA A 332 -29.26 29.34 34.41
CA ALA A 332 -30.58 29.18 33.84
C ALA A 332 -31.03 30.46 33.15
N HIS A 333 -31.77 30.32 32.06
CA HIS A 333 -32.37 31.45 31.35
C HIS A 333 -33.73 31.07 30.78
N GLU A 334 -34.70 31.97 30.91
CA GLU A 334 -36.03 31.81 30.32
C GLU A 334 -35.95 31.95 28.79
N GLU A 335 -36.54 31.00 28.08
CA GLU A 335 -36.56 31.04 26.62
C GLU A 335 -37.57 32.08 26.13
N GLY A 336 -37.08 33.14 25.48
CA GLY A 336 -37.92 34.25 25.02
C GLY A 336 -38.30 35.26 26.11
N GLY A 337 -37.79 35.09 27.33
CA GLY A 337 -37.97 36.03 28.45
C GLY A 337 -36.67 36.70 28.88
N ALA A 338 -36.72 37.44 29.99
CA ALA A 338 -35.57 38.15 30.57
C ALA A 338 -35.08 37.54 31.89
N ASP A 339 -35.81 36.56 32.44
CA ASP A 339 -35.46 35.93 33.70
C ASP A 339 -34.24 35.02 33.56
N ALA A 340 -33.32 35.14 34.51
CA ALA A 340 -32.09 34.36 34.56
C ALA A 340 -31.69 34.05 36.01
N ALA A 341 -30.93 32.97 36.17
CA ALA A 341 -30.39 32.57 37.46
C ALA A 341 -29.00 31.91 37.34
N CYS A 342 -28.23 31.93 38.43
CA CYS A 342 -26.90 31.34 38.54
C CYS A 342 -26.63 30.84 39.96
N TRP A 343 -26.12 29.61 40.07
CA TRP A 343 -25.70 28.95 41.30
C TRP A 343 -24.26 28.50 41.20
N ARG A 344 -23.53 28.58 42.32
CA ARG A 344 -22.18 28.00 42.44
C ARG A 344 -22.05 27.19 43.72
N ARG A 345 -21.53 25.97 43.61
CA ARG A 345 -21.37 25.03 44.73
C ARG A 345 -20.02 24.33 44.70
N LEU A 346 -19.55 23.94 45.88
CA LEU A 346 -18.48 22.96 46.05
C LEU A 346 -18.99 21.83 46.96
N ILE A 347 -18.79 20.59 46.54
CA ILE A 347 -19.21 19.40 47.27
C ILE A 347 -18.12 18.34 47.17
N ILE A 348 -17.92 17.60 48.26
CA ILE A 348 -16.98 16.49 48.32
C ILE A 348 -17.76 15.21 48.54
N LEU A 349 -17.44 14.19 47.75
CA LEU A 349 -18.09 12.89 47.75
C LEU A 349 -17.02 11.81 47.89
N HIS A 350 -17.40 10.67 48.44
CA HIS A 350 -16.62 9.44 48.28
C HIS A 350 -17.54 8.26 48.02
N ASN A 351 -16.99 7.24 47.38
CA ASN A 351 -17.62 5.94 47.23
C ASN A 351 -16.66 4.90 47.85
N ASP A 352 -17.06 4.28 48.96
CA ASP A 352 -16.28 3.26 49.68
C ASP A 352 -16.86 1.88 49.37
N GLY A 353 -16.20 1.12 48.49
CA GLY A 353 -16.63 -0.22 48.08
C GLY A 353 -18.04 -0.32 47.49
N GLY A 354 -18.52 0.71 46.80
CA GLY A 354 -19.87 0.79 46.20
C GLY A 354 -20.92 1.46 47.09
N THR A 355 -20.50 2.17 48.14
CA THR A 355 -21.38 3.03 48.95
C THR A 355 -20.98 4.49 48.79
N THR A 356 -21.79 5.26 48.04
CA THR A 356 -21.56 6.68 47.79
C THR A 356 -22.16 7.57 48.88
N SER A 357 -21.34 8.43 49.46
CA SER A 357 -21.79 9.39 50.47
C SER A 357 -21.13 10.78 50.32
N GLN A 358 -21.74 11.78 50.94
CA GLN A 358 -21.19 13.13 51.01
C GLN A 358 -20.23 13.25 52.20
N ILE A 359 -19.07 13.86 51.96
CA ILE A 359 -18.14 14.26 53.01
C ILE A 359 -18.38 15.72 53.36
N GLY A 360 -18.67 15.99 54.63
CA GLY A 360 -18.94 17.35 55.12
C GLY A 360 -20.24 17.94 54.57
N SER A 361 -20.28 19.27 54.43
CA SER A 361 -21.42 20.01 53.89
C SER A 361 -21.14 20.57 52.51
N THR A 362 -22.19 20.86 51.75
CA THR A 362 -22.07 21.55 50.46
C THR A 362 -21.85 23.03 50.70
N ASP A 363 -20.80 23.58 50.12
CA ASP A 363 -20.51 25.02 50.19
C ASP A 363 -21.25 25.79 49.11
N THR A 364 -21.79 26.95 49.48
CA THR A 364 -22.33 27.94 48.54
C THR A 364 -21.26 28.98 48.26
N ILE A 365 -20.80 29.05 47.00
CA ILE A 365 -19.73 29.97 46.61
C ILE A 365 -20.36 31.32 46.21
N GLY A 366 -20.28 32.29 47.11
CA GLY A 366 -20.84 33.62 46.91
C GLY A 366 -22.34 33.66 47.16
N ILE A 367 -23.08 34.39 46.32
CA ILE A 367 -24.53 34.56 46.44
C ILE A 367 -25.17 34.07 45.14
N ASP A 368 -26.23 33.27 45.27
CA ASP A 368 -27.02 32.84 44.12
C ASP A 368 -27.78 34.02 43.52
N ALA A 369 -27.65 34.20 42.21
CA ALA A 369 -28.54 35.08 41.47
C ALA A 369 -29.78 34.27 41.11
N ASN A 370 -30.91 34.50 41.78
CA ASN A 370 -32.13 33.72 41.52
C ASN A 370 -33.40 34.53 41.88
N THR A 371 -33.51 35.75 41.37
CA THR A 371 -34.71 36.58 41.52
C THR A 371 -36.00 35.86 41.08
N PRO A 372 -36.01 35.04 40.00
CA PRO A 372 -37.20 34.29 39.58
C PRO A 372 -37.65 33.20 40.56
N GLY A 373 -36.80 32.78 41.50
CA GLY A 373 -37.13 31.78 42.51
C GLY A 373 -37.19 30.35 41.98
N TRP A 374 -36.42 30.00 40.94
CA TRP A 374 -36.38 28.63 40.44
C TRP A 374 -35.59 27.70 41.36
N GLY A 375 -35.91 26.40 41.35
CA GLY A 375 -35.29 25.43 42.25
C GLY A 375 -33.98 24.86 41.70
N PHE A 376 -32.99 24.71 42.58
CA PHE A 376 -31.72 24.02 42.31
C PHE A 376 -31.29 23.26 43.57
N ASN A 377 -31.01 21.96 43.43
CA ASN A 377 -30.57 21.09 44.52
C ASN A 377 -29.54 20.07 44.03
N LEU A 378 -28.63 19.69 44.92
CA LEU A 378 -27.72 18.57 44.75
C LEU A 378 -28.23 17.38 45.57
N PHE A 379 -28.13 16.17 45.02
CA PHE A 379 -28.50 14.95 45.71
C PHE A 379 -27.47 13.86 45.44
N VAL A 380 -27.04 13.17 46.49
CA VAL A 380 -26.13 12.04 46.40
C VAL A 380 -26.95 10.77 46.34
N ASP A 381 -26.87 10.05 45.23
CA ASP A 381 -27.65 8.85 44.96
C ASP A 381 -26.76 7.62 45.10
N ASP A 382 -26.73 7.08 46.33
CA ASP A 382 -26.00 5.87 46.72
C ASP A 382 -26.46 4.63 45.95
N THR A 383 -27.71 4.57 45.50
CA THR A 383 -28.20 3.40 44.74
C THR A 383 -27.59 3.31 43.34
N ASN A 384 -27.18 4.44 42.77
CA ASN A 384 -26.62 4.52 41.43
C ASN A 384 -25.15 4.98 41.42
N ASP A 385 -24.59 5.29 42.59
CA ASP A 385 -23.27 5.91 42.75
C ASP A 385 -23.07 7.18 41.90
N VAL A 386 -24.00 8.12 41.98
CA VAL A 386 -23.95 9.37 41.21
C VAL A 386 -24.23 10.62 42.04
N LEU A 387 -23.66 11.75 41.62
CA LEU A 387 -24.13 13.07 42.03
C LEU A 387 -25.20 13.57 41.07
N GLN A 388 -26.41 13.79 41.58
CA GLN A 388 -27.52 14.33 40.81
C GLN A 388 -27.59 15.84 40.98
N ILE A 389 -27.65 16.53 39.85
CA ILE A 389 -27.88 17.98 39.79
C ILE A 389 -29.31 18.20 39.32
N ARG A 390 -30.19 18.56 40.26
CA ARG A 390 -31.63 18.63 40.04
C ARG A 390 -32.13 20.06 40.06
N VAL A 391 -33.05 20.36 39.16
CA VAL A 391 -33.70 21.67 39.04
C VAL A 391 -35.21 21.54 39.06
N THR A 392 -35.88 22.63 39.42
CA THR A 392 -37.34 22.74 39.36
C THR A 392 -37.69 23.91 38.47
N GLY A 393 -38.46 23.64 37.40
CA GLY A 393 -38.93 24.66 36.49
C GLY A 393 -40.06 25.51 37.09
N GLN A 394 -40.71 26.32 36.25
CA GLN A 394 -41.85 27.15 36.63
C GLN A 394 -42.99 26.93 35.65
N ALA A 395 -44.24 26.90 36.16
CA ALA A 395 -45.43 26.74 35.34
C ALA A 395 -45.50 27.83 34.24
N ALA A 396 -45.86 27.41 33.03
CA ALA A 396 -45.96 28.25 31.84
C ALA A 396 -44.65 28.94 31.39
N LYS A 397 -43.49 28.54 31.92
CA LYS A 397 -42.18 29.02 31.46
C LYS A 397 -41.36 27.90 30.88
N THR A 398 -40.68 28.21 29.78
CA THR A 398 -39.63 27.36 29.27
C THR A 398 -38.29 27.87 29.76
N ILE A 399 -37.50 27.02 30.42
CA ILE A 399 -36.21 27.40 31.00
C ILE A 399 -35.13 26.46 30.45
N ARG A 400 -34.02 27.03 30.00
CA ARG A 400 -32.81 26.29 29.60
C ARG A 400 -31.81 26.32 30.75
N TRP A 401 -31.30 25.15 31.09
CA TRP A 401 -30.37 24.93 32.20
C TRP A 401 -29.05 24.41 31.64
N LEU A 402 -27.93 24.97 32.09
CA LEU A 402 -26.60 24.54 31.71
C LEU A 402 -25.70 24.52 32.95
N GLY A 403 -25.08 23.37 33.20
CA GLY A 403 -24.12 23.15 34.26
C GLY A 403 -22.73 22.89 33.71
N ARG A 404 -21.72 23.54 34.29
CA ARG A 404 -20.31 23.15 34.20
C ARG A 404 -19.90 22.55 35.52
N ILE A 405 -19.29 21.37 35.48
CA ILE A 405 -18.76 20.69 36.66
C ILE A 405 -17.31 20.37 36.39
N GLU A 406 -16.45 20.78 37.31
CA GLU A 406 -15.02 20.47 37.30
C GLU A 406 -14.75 19.54 38.49
N THR A 407 -14.08 18.41 38.26
CA THR A 407 -13.77 17.42 39.29
C THR A 407 -12.28 17.29 39.53
N VAL A 408 -11.93 17.00 40.79
CA VAL A 408 -10.64 16.41 41.17
C VAL A 408 -10.94 15.03 41.75
N GLU A 409 -10.32 14.00 41.19
CA GLU A 409 -10.66 12.60 41.44
C GLU A 409 -9.44 11.85 42.00
N LEU A 410 -9.64 11.16 43.12
CA LEU A 410 -8.60 10.46 43.86
C LEU A 410 -9.06 9.06 44.26
N GLY A 411 -8.35 8.03 43.83
CA GLY A 411 -8.50 6.67 44.34
C GLY A 411 -7.86 6.46 45.71
N PHE A 412 -8.45 5.57 46.52
CA PHE A 412 -7.93 5.23 47.84
C PHE A 412 -8.00 3.73 48.16
#